data_AF-A0A952FGJ7-F1
#
_entry.id   AF-A0A952FGJ7-F1
#
_cell.length_a   1.000
_cell.length_b   1.000
_cell.length_c   1.000
_cell.angle_alpha   90.00
_cell.angle_beta   90.00
_cell.angle_gamma   90.00
#
_symmetry.space_group_name_H-M   'P 1'
#
loop_
_entity.id
_entity.type
_entity.pdbx_description
1 polymer ?
#
loop_
_entity_poly.entity_id
_entity_poly.type
_entity_poly.pdbx_seq_one_letter_code
_entity_poly.pdbx_strand_id
1 'polypeptide(L)'
;MSARFLLAALLPLLVAGCGGSPPVADRASAGIDAEFARLQAALARDVPGRIADTPEDERRWTALAQAKITARGRAIRRPQLVVVVDRNPAIQQMRIVLAQPSGPWRSLGGTTVSTGQEGRHGYFITPTGVFLHTDAILDWRAEGSFNANGIRGLGLRGMRVWDFGWQSAERGWEDEGRESTIRLLVHATDPDTLEQRLGRPASKGCVRVPGPMNVFLDRHGILDADYEAAAKADPRYDAVLRPDRTPTPLAGNMLVIVDSAAGLVAAAQPR
;
A
#
# COMPACT_ATOMS: atom_id res chain seq x y z
N MET A 1 -7.59 73.19 57.34
CA MET A 1 -7.13 71.87 57.81
C MET A 1 -7.54 70.84 56.76
N SER A 2 -6.57 70.31 56.02
CA SER A 2 -6.78 69.49 54.82
C SER A 2 -7.12 68.05 55.14
N ALA A 3 -8.19 67.52 54.53
CA ALA A 3 -8.48 66.09 54.49
C ALA A 3 -7.90 65.50 53.19
N ARG A 4 -6.97 64.54 53.33
CA ARG A 4 -6.40 63.75 52.22
C ARG A 4 -7.20 62.45 52.08
N PHE A 5 -7.84 62.24 50.93
CA PHE A 5 -8.30 60.92 50.49
C PHE A 5 -7.21 60.26 49.62
N LEU A 6 -6.78 59.06 50.00
CA LEU A 6 -5.93 58.18 49.19
C LEU A 6 -6.83 57.36 48.25
N LEU A 7 -6.63 57.49 46.94
CA LEU A 7 -7.21 56.61 45.93
C LEU A 7 -6.18 55.53 45.60
N ALA A 8 -6.50 54.26 45.86
CA ALA A 8 -5.72 53.11 45.42
C ALA A 8 -6.10 52.76 43.96
N ALA A 9 -5.13 52.81 43.05
CA ALA A 9 -5.30 52.37 41.67
C ALA A 9 -4.97 50.88 41.56
N LEU A 10 -5.99 50.07 41.23
CA LEU A 10 -5.84 48.68 40.80
C LEU A 10 -5.54 48.63 39.30
N LEU A 11 -4.33 48.21 38.92
CA LEU A 11 -3.96 47.88 37.55
C LEU A 11 -4.44 46.45 37.21
N PRO A 12 -5.09 46.21 36.05
CA PRO A 12 -5.27 44.85 35.55
C PRO A 12 -4.00 44.41 34.79
N LEU A 13 -3.42 43.27 35.19
CA LEU A 13 -2.46 42.54 34.39
C LEU A 13 -3.18 41.96 33.16
N LEU A 14 -3.02 42.60 32.01
CA LEU A 14 -3.27 41.96 30.71
C LEU A 14 -2.15 40.95 30.47
N VAL A 15 -2.44 39.67 30.70
CA VAL A 15 -1.61 38.57 30.21
C VAL A 15 -1.82 38.51 28.70
N ALA A 16 -0.91 39.14 27.97
CA ALA A 16 -0.78 38.96 26.53
C ALA A 16 -0.41 37.49 26.27
N GLY A 17 -1.40 36.71 25.83
CA GLY A 17 -1.19 35.34 25.37
C GLY A 17 -0.24 35.35 24.19
N CYS A 18 0.99 34.91 24.42
CA CYS A 18 1.92 34.59 23.36
C CYS A 18 1.33 33.40 22.58
N GLY A 19 0.84 33.66 21.37
CA GLY A 19 0.44 32.63 20.42
C GLY A 19 1.67 31.80 20.03
N GLY A 20 1.99 30.80 20.85
CA GLY A 20 3.03 29.82 20.56
C GLY A 20 2.63 29.04 19.32
N SER A 21 3.33 29.28 18.22
CA SER A 21 3.33 28.37 17.08
C SER A 21 3.57 26.93 17.56
N PRO A 22 2.74 25.94 17.15
CA PRO A 22 2.92 24.57 17.61
C PRO A 22 4.31 24.06 17.22
N PRO A 23 4.94 23.23 18.07
CA PRO A 23 6.29 22.71 17.81
C PRO A 23 6.31 21.91 16.50
N VAL A 24 7.49 21.82 15.88
CA VAL A 24 7.69 21.22 14.54
C VAL A 24 7.19 19.77 14.46
N ALA A 25 7.32 18.99 15.54
CA ALA A 25 6.83 17.62 15.61
C ALA A 25 5.30 17.53 15.50
N ASP A 26 4.57 18.43 16.17
CA ASP A 26 3.11 18.50 16.11
C ASP A 26 2.62 18.90 14.71
N ARG A 27 3.34 19.81 14.04
CA ARG A 27 3.04 20.18 12.64
C ARG A 27 3.28 19.03 11.68
N ALA A 28 4.37 18.29 11.87
CA ALA A 28 4.67 17.11 11.05
C ALA A 28 3.59 16.03 11.24
N SER A 29 3.17 15.77 12.48
CA SER A 29 2.05 14.85 12.78
C SER A 29 0.75 15.32 12.13
N ALA A 30 0.41 16.61 12.27
CA ALA A 30 -0.80 17.18 11.65
C ALA A 30 -0.79 17.06 10.12
N GLY A 31 0.38 17.23 9.48
CA GLY A 31 0.54 17.02 8.04
C GLY A 31 0.33 15.57 7.61
N ILE A 32 0.83 14.60 8.39
CA ILE A 32 0.63 13.16 8.15
C ILE A 32 -0.85 12.80 8.27
N ASP A 33 -1.52 13.26 9.33
CA ASP A 33 -2.94 12.99 9.56
C ASP A 33 -3.84 13.60 8.48
N ALA A 34 -3.55 14.84 8.06
CA ALA A 34 -4.26 15.49 6.97
C ALA A 34 -4.09 14.74 5.64
N GLU A 35 -2.88 14.31 5.33
CA GLU A 35 -2.60 13.54 4.11
C GLU A 35 -3.24 12.15 4.14
N PHE A 36 -3.20 11.47 5.28
CA PHE A 36 -3.88 10.20 5.48
C PHE A 36 -5.40 10.35 5.26
N ALA A 37 -6.02 11.36 5.87
CA ALA A 37 -7.45 11.63 5.71
C ALA A 37 -7.81 11.96 4.24
N ARG A 38 -6.97 12.75 3.55
CA ARG A 38 -7.14 13.05 2.12
C ARG A 38 -7.10 11.78 1.27
N LEU A 39 -6.12 10.90 1.50
CA LEU A 39 -5.99 9.64 0.78
C LEU A 39 -7.15 8.68 1.08
N GLN A 40 -7.62 8.61 2.33
CA GLN A 40 -8.76 7.79 2.70
C GLN A 40 -10.04 8.28 2.01
N ALA A 41 -10.26 9.60 1.94
CA ALA A 41 -11.37 10.19 1.21
C ALA A 41 -11.25 9.97 -0.31
N ALA A 42 -10.04 10.05 -0.86
CA ALA A 42 -9.79 9.75 -2.27
C ALA A 42 -10.06 8.27 -2.60
N LEU A 43 -9.59 7.35 -1.76
CA LEU A 43 -9.88 5.92 -1.90
C LEU A 43 -11.39 5.67 -1.86
N ALA A 44 -12.09 6.38 -0.98
CA ALA A 44 -13.54 6.28 -0.84
C ALA A 44 -14.33 6.71 -2.07
N ARG A 45 -13.85 7.73 -2.76
CA ARG A 45 -14.47 8.27 -3.96
C ARG A 45 -14.09 7.49 -5.21
N ASP A 46 -12.82 7.10 -5.33
CA ASP A 46 -12.24 6.69 -6.61
C ASP A 46 -12.16 5.16 -6.79
N VAL A 47 -12.32 4.37 -5.72
CA VAL A 47 -12.28 2.91 -5.77
C VAL A 47 -13.62 2.29 -5.37
N PRO A 48 -14.48 1.95 -6.35
CA PRO A 48 -15.69 1.18 -6.12
C PRO A 48 -15.37 -0.17 -5.49
N GLY A 49 -16.22 -0.63 -4.56
CA GLY A 49 -16.01 -1.91 -3.88
C GLY A 49 -14.76 -1.96 -2.99
N ARG A 50 -14.19 -0.80 -2.64
CA ARG A 50 -13.13 -0.75 -1.62
C ARG A 50 -13.60 -1.42 -0.33
N ILE A 51 -12.63 -1.90 0.42
CA ILE A 51 -12.82 -2.41 1.77
C ILE A 51 -12.43 -1.32 2.75
N ALA A 52 -13.38 -0.91 3.59
CA ALA A 52 -13.12 -0.10 4.77
C ALA A 52 -12.89 -1.03 5.95
N ASP A 53 -11.87 -0.76 6.76
CA ASP A 53 -11.52 -1.62 7.88
C ASP A 53 -12.35 -1.31 9.11
N THR A 54 -12.77 -2.36 9.80
CA THR A 54 -13.15 -2.25 11.20
C THR A 54 -11.89 -2.01 12.05
N PRO A 55 -12.03 -1.52 13.31
CA PRO A 55 -10.87 -1.40 14.20
C PRO A 55 -10.12 -2.73 14.41
N GLU A 56 -10.81 -3.87 14.31
CA GLU A 56 -10.18 -5.19 14.42
C GLU A 56 -9.38 -5.54 13.17
N ASP A 57 -9.95 -5.32 11.99
CA ASP A 57 -9.25 -5.53 10.72
C ASP A 57 -8.00 -4.65 10.63
N GLU A 58 -8.08 -3.38 11.02
CA GLU A 58 -6.93 -2.48 11.03
C GLU A 58 -5.81 -3.03 11.93
N ARG A 59 -6.14 -3.46 13.16
CA ARG A 59 -5.15 -4.09 14.06
C ARG A 59 -4.54 -5.34 13.45
N ARG A 60 -5.34 -6.19 12.83
CA ARG A 60 -4.86 -7.42 12.17
C ARG A 60 -3.90 -7.11 11.02
N TRP A 61 -4.30 -6.25 10.09
CA TRP A 61 -3.50 -5.93 8.90
C TRP A 61 -2.20 -5.18 9.24
N THR A 62 -2.27 -4.25 10.20
CA THR A 62 -1.08 -3.55 10.68
C THR A 62 -0.11 -4.51 11.39
N ALA A 63 -0.61 -5.44 12.22
CA ALA A 63 0.22 -6.46 12.86
C ALA A 63 0.87 -7.42 11.86
N LEU A 64 0.12 -7.90 10.85
CA LEU A 64 0.67 -8.75 9.78
C LEU A 64 1.81 -8.04 9.02
N ALA A 65 1.62 -6.77 8.68
CA ALA A 65 2.63 -5.96 8.01
C ALA A 65 3.87 -5.75 8.88
N GLN A 66 3.68 -5.33 10.13
CA GLN A 66 4.76 -5.13 11.10
C GLN A 66 5.57 -6.41 11.32
N ALA A 67 4.91 -7.55 11.50
CA ALA A 67 5.57 -8.83 11.71
C ALA A 67 6.44 -9.22 10.50
N LYS A 68 5.89 -9.11 9.27
CA LYS A 68 6.62 -9.47 8.05
C LYS A 68 7.80 -8.53 7.77
N ILE A 69 7.63 -7.22 7.99
CA ILE A 69 8.69 -6.21 7.84
C ILE A 69 9.80 -6.42 8.87
N THR A 70 9.44 -6.66 10.13
CA THR A 70 10.41 -6.90 11.22
C THR A 70 11.18 -8.20 11.00
N ALA A 71 10.51 -9.27 10.59
CA ALA A 71 11.17 -10.55 10.28
C ALA A 71 12.21 -10.44 9.14
N ARG A 72 12.07 -9.44 8.26
CA ARG A 72 13.04 -9.13 7.19
C ARG A 72 14.18 -8.22 7.65
N GLY A 73 14.21 -7.83 8.93
CA GLY A 73 15.23 -6.93 9.49
C GLY A 73 15.13 -5.48 8.99
N ARG A 74 13.96 -5.07 8.50
CA ARG A 74 13.76 -3.71 7.96
C ARG A 74 13.14 -2.80 9.01
N ALA A 75 13.77 -1.64 9.23
CA ALA A 75 13.23 -0.60 10.09
C ALA A 75 12.47 0.46 9.28
N ILE A 76 11.32 0.90 9.80
CA ILE A 76 10.58 2.06 9.29
C ILE A 76 11.19 3.32 9.91
N ARG A 77 11.85 4.14 9.08
CA ARG A 77 12.59 5.34 9.54
C ARG A 77 11.86 6.66 9.32
N ARG A 78 10.83 6.65 8.49
CA ARG A 78 9.89 7.75 8.27
C ARG A 78 8.48 7.20 8.10
N PRO A 79 7.45 8.02 8.34
CA PRO A 79 6.09 7.74 7.89
C PRO A 79 6.09 7.42 6.39
N GLN A 80 5.50 6.29 6.02
CA GLN A 80 5.36 5.85 4.64
C GLN A 80 4.22 4.87 4.48
N LEU A 81 3.64 4.81 3.28
CA LEU A 81 2.63 3.84 2.91
C LEU A 81 3.29 2.53 2.48
N VAL A 82 2.64 1.43 2.82
CA VAL A 82 3.03 0.07 2.47
C VAL A 82 1.82 -0.63 1.88
N VAL A 83 1.99 -1.31 0.75
CA VAL A 83 0.95 -2.17 0.18
C VAL A 83 1.09 -3.55 0.80
N VAL A 84 0.04 -4.04 1.45
CA VAL A 84 0.01 -5.34 2.12
C VAL A 84 -0.99 -6.23 1.41
N VAL A 85 -0.59 -7.42 1.00
CA VAL A 85 -1.41 -8.41 0.31
C VAL A 85 -1.45 -9.68 1.15
N ASP A 86 -2.63 -10.21 1.41
CA ASP A 86 -2.79 -11.54 2.00
C ASP A 86 -3.17 -12.55 0.91
N ARG A 87 -2.23 -13.43 0.59
CA ARG A 87 -2.39 -14.48 -0.42
C ARG A 87 -3.18 -15.69 0.09
N ASN A 88 -3.59 -15.71 1.35
CA ASN A 88 -4.41 -16.78 1.89
C ASN A 88 -5.67 -16.97 1.00
N PRO A 89 -5.97 -18.19 0.50
CA PRO A 89 -7.13 -18.46 -0.35
C PRO A 89 -8.47 -18.00 0.25
N ALA A 90 -8.60 -17.98 1.58
CA ALA A 90 -9.80 -17.53 2.27
C ALA A 90 -9.90 -15.99 2.41
N ILE A 91 -8.81 -15.26 2.13
CA ILE A 91 -8.74 -13.80 2.33
C ILE A 91 -8.66 -13.07 1.00
N GLN A 92 -7.59 -13.26 0.21
CA GLN A 92 -7.39 -12.65 -1.12
C GLN A 92 -7.72 -11.15 -1.17
N GLN A 93 -7.08 -10.40 -0.29
CA GLN A 93 -7.28 -8.95 -0.17
C GLN A 93 -5.95 -8.23 -0.09
N MET A 94 -6.01 -6.92 -0.33
CA MET A 94 -4.94 -6.01 -0.01
C MET A 94 -5.40 -4.87 0.88
N ARG A 95 -4.44 -4.24 1.57
CA ARG A 95 -4.56 -2.97 2.28
C ARG A 95 -3.42 -2.04 1.95
N ILE A 96 -3.67 -0.74 2.10
CA ILE A 96 -2.64 0.28 2.07
C ILE A 96 -2.47 0.78 3.51
N VAL A 97 -1.32 0.49 4.11
CA VAL A 97 -1.04 0.75 5.52
C VAL A 97 -0.07 1.89 5.65
N LEU A 98 -0.42 2.91 6.43
CA LEU A 98 0.52 3.92 6.92
C LEU A 98 1.39 3.29 8.02
N ALA A 99 2.65 3.06 7.69
CA ALA A 99 3.68 2.63 8.61
C ALA A 99 4.39 3.85 9.21
N GLN A 100 4.58 3.84 10.53
CA GLN A 100 5.23 4.93 11.27
C GLN A 100 6.42 4.42 12.09
N PRO A 101 7.52 5.20 12.24
CA PRO A 101 8.65 4.83 13.09
C PRO A 101 8.29 4.83 14.58
N SER A 102 7.51 5.83 14.99
CA SER A 102 7.08 6.06 16.37
C SER A 102 5.63 6.55 16.30
N GLY A 103 4.68 5.63 16.44
CA GLY A 103 3.25 5.93 16.34
C GLY A 103 2.44 4.72 15.89
N PRO A 104 1.10 4.77 16.04
CA PRO A 104 0.24 3.69 15.58
C PRO A 104 0.30 3.57 14.06
N TRP A 105 0.38 2.33 13.57
CA TRP A 105 0.16 2.08 12.15
C TRP A 105 -1.34 2.10 11.89
N ARG A 106 -1.75 2.59 10.72
CA ARG A 106 -3.16 2.80 10.37
C ARG A 106 -3.43 2.29 8.96
N SER A 107 -4.62 1.80 8.70
CA SER A 107 -5.01 1.32 7.38
C SER A 107 -5.88 2.34 6.66
N LEU A 108 -5.54 2.69 5.43
CA LEU A 108 -6.42 3.49 4.57
C LEU A 108 -7.67 2.68 4.14
N GLY A 109 -7.61 1.35 4.24
CA GLY A 109 -8.52 0.41 3.57
C GLY A 109 -7.83 -0.26 2.38
N GLY A 110 -8.62 -0.92 1.53
CA GLY A 110 -8.07 -1.60 0.36
C GLY A 110 -9.11 -2.23 -0.55
N THR A 111 -8.83 -3.41 -1.09
CA THR A 111 -9.70 -4.06 -2.08
C THR A 111 -9.45 -5.58 -2.12
N THR A 112 -10.29 -6.31 -2.83
CA THR A 112 -10.05 -7.72 -3.17
C THR A 112 -8.99 -7.83 -4.25
N VAL A 113 -8.19 -8.89 -4.19
CA VAL A 113 -7.15 -9.19 -5.18
C VAL A 113 -7.28 -10.62 -5.65
N SER A 114 -6.54 -10.98 -6.69
CA SER A 114 -6.29 -12.38 -7.02
C SER A 114 -4.79 -12.63 -7.08
N THR A 115 -4.35 -13.56 -6.26
CA THR A 115 -2.97 -14.05 -6.24
C THR A 115 -2.86 -15.39 -6.96
N GLY A 116 -1.64 -15.93 -6.98
CA GLY A 116 -1.30 -17.22 -7.54
C GLY A 116 -2.10 -18.37 -6.95
N GLN A 117 -2.30 -19.43 -7.73
CA GLN A 117 -3.11 -20.59 -7.34
C GLN A 117 -2.36 -21.90 -7.57
N GLU A 118 -2.81 -22.93 -6.87
CA GLU A 118 -2.40 -24.32 -7.07
C GLU A 118 -3.25 -25.04 -8.14
N GLY A 119 -2.95 -26.32 -8.37
CA GLY A 119 -3.72 -27.28 -9.15
C GLY A 119 -3.67 -27.09 -10.67
N ARG A 120 -2.77 -26.24 -11.20
CA ARG A 120 -2.70 -26.00 -12.65
C ARG A 120 -1.27 -25.80 -13.15
N HIS A 121 -0.87 -26.60 -14.14
CA HIS A 121 0.46 -26.48 -14.74
C HIS A 121 0.78 -25.06 -15.22
N GLY A 122 1.94 -24.54 -14.81
CA GLY A 122 2.40 -23.17 -15.10
C GLY A 122 1.78 -22.08 -14.20
N TYR A 123 1.09 -22.45 -13.11
CA TYR A 123 0.58 -21.52 -12.11
C TYR A 123 1.38 -21.61 -10.82
N PHE A 124 1.87 -20.48 -10.34
CA PHE A 124 2.68 -20.41 -9.14
C PHE A 124 1.87 -19.92 -7.96
N ILE A 125 2.23 -20.33 -6.75
CA ILE A 125 1.75 -19.68 -5.54
C ILE A 125 2.52 -18.37 -5.38
N THR A 126 1.82 -17.23 -5.31
CA THR A 126 2.48 -15.92 -5.18
C THR A 126 3.38 -15.90 -3.94
N PRO A 127 4.67 -15.55 -4.03
CA PRO A 127 5.59 -15.67 -2.92
C PRO A 127 5.25 -14.73 -1.76
N THR A 128 5.49 -15.16 -0.52
CA THR A 128 5.40 -14.27 0.65
C THR A 128 6.73 -13.54 0.87
N GLY A 129 6.69 -12.34 1.43
CA GLY A 129 7.91 -11.57 1.68
C GLY A 129 7.67 -10.07 1.74
N VAL A 130 8.79 -9.33 1.76
CA VAL A 130 8.82 -7.88 1.56
C VAL A 130 9.61 -7.62 0.28
N PHE A 131 8.93 -7.08 -0.72
CA PHE A 131 9.47 -6.81 -2.04
C PHE A 131 9.55 -5.29 -2.23
N LEU A 132 10.69 -4.81 -2.71
CA LEU A 132 10.93 -3.38 -2.90
C LEU A 132 10.66 -2.99 -4.34
N HIS A 133 9.88 -1.92 -4.51
CA HIS A 133 9.68 -1.24 -5.78
C HIS A 133 10.68 -0.08 -5.88
N THR A 134 11.86 -0.38 -6.41
CA THR A 134 12.98 0.56 -6.53
C THR A 134 13.13 1.04 -7.96
N ASP A 135 13.93 2.08 -8.18
CA ASP A 135 14.33 2.53 -9.52
C ASP A 135 15.24 1.52 -10.27
N ALA A 136 15.73 0.43 -9.65
CA ALA A 136 16.58 -0.55 -10.34
C ALA A 136 15.88 -1.30 -11.51
N ILE A 137 14.56 -1.28 -11.59
CA ILE A 137 13.77 -1.91 -12.64
C ILE A 137 12.86 -0.84 -13.22
N LEU A 138 12.82 -0.71 -14.56
CA LEU A 138 11.87 0.16 -15.24
C LEU A 138 10.56 -0.58 -15.50
N ASP A 139 9.49 -0.01 -14.99
CA ASP A 139 8.11 -0.45 -15.14
C ASP A 139 7.60 -0.19 -16.57
N TRP A 140 6.38 -0.61 -16.84
CA TRP A 140 5.72 -0.28 -18.09
C TRP A 140 4.21 -0.06 -17.90
N ARG A 141 3.57 0.39 -18.98
CA ARG A 141 2.12 0.52 -19.08
C ARG A 141 1.56 -0.60 -19.95
N ALA A 142 0.44 -1.15 -19.53
CA ALA A 142 -0.28 -2.16 -20.28
C ALA A 142 -0.68 -1.62 -21.66
N GLU A 143 -0.49 -2.42 -22.71
CA GLU A 143 -0.95 -2.07 -24.05
C GLU A 143 -2.48 -2.22 -24.20
N GLY A 144 -3.11 -2.99 -23.31
CA GLY A 144 -4.52 -3.34 -23.41
C GLY A 144 -4.83 -4.33 -24.52
N SER A 145 -3.84 -5.14 -24.93
CA SER A 145 -4.01 -6.16 -25.96
C SER A 145 -4.79 -7.37 -25.42
N PHE A 146 -5.60 -7.97 -26.29
CA PHE A 146 -6.33 -9.21 -25.99
C PHE A 146 -5.42 -10.41 -26.25
N ASN A 147 -5.47 -11.40 -25.36
CA ASN A 147 -4.89 -12.72 -25.63
C ASN A 147 -5.84 -13.59 -26.46
N ALA A 148 -5.43 -14.83 -26.76
CA ALA A 148 -6.22 -15.78 -27.55
C ALA A 148 -7.62 -16.10 -26.97
N ASN A 149 -7.85 -15.82 -25.68
CA ASN A 149 -9.14 -16.01 -25.02
C ASN A 149 -9.98 -14.72 -24.98
N GLY A 150 -9.57 -13.66 -25.69
CA GLY A 150 -10.27 -12.37 -25.64
C GLY A 150 -10.13 -11.65 -24.31
N ILE A 151 -9.05 -11.91 -23.55
CA ILE A 151 -8.80 -11.30 -22.24
C ILE A 151 -7.63 -10.32 -22.31
N ARG A 152 -7.79 -9.13 -21.73
CA ARG A 152 -6.71 -8.17 -21.52
C ARG A 152 -5.90 -8.54 -20.28
N GLY A 153 -4.80 -9.27 -20.49
CA GLY A 153 -4.03 -9.89 -19.41
C GLY A 153 -3.58 -8.93 -18.30
N LEU A 154 -3.24 -7.69 -18.66
CA LEU A 154 -2.75 -6.63 -17.77
C LEU A 154 -3.76 -5.50 -17.56
N GLY A 155 -5.04 -5.73 -17.90
CA GLY A 155 -6.10 -4.72 -17.84
C GLY A 155 -6.13 -3.79 -19.05
N LEU A 156 -6.84 -2.67 -18.91
CA LEU A 156 -6.99 -1.68 -19.98
C LEU A 156 -5.65 -1.06 -20.39
N ARG A 157 -5.61 -0.49 -21.61
CA ARG A 157 -4.45 0.27 -22.08
C ARG A 157 -4.11 1.39 -21.10
N GLY A 158 -2.82 1.57 -20.85
CA GLY A 158 -2.28 2.62 -19.98
C GLY A 158 -2.25 2.25 -18.50
N MET A 159 -2.81 1.11 -18.07
CA MET A 159 -2.71 0.68 -16.66
C MET A 159 -1.25 0.44 -16.27
N ARG A 160 -0.88 0.79 -15.03
CA ARG A 160 0.48 0.61 -14.54
C ARG A 160 0.74 -0.86 -14.23
N VAL A 161 1.93 -1.34 -14.57
CA VAL A 161 2.46 -2.61 -14.10
C VAL A 161 3.68 -2.32 -13.24
N TRP A 162 3.58 -2.61 -11.94
CA TRP A 162 4.70 -2.53 -11.02
C TRP A 162 5.48 -3.84 -11.05
N ASP A 163 6.76 -3.75 -11.37
CA ASP A 163 7.65 -4.90 -11.49
C ASP A 163 8.59 -5.02 -10.28
N PHE A 164 8.47 -6.13 -9.57
CA PHE A 164 9.28 -6.44 -8.39
C PHE A 164 10.41 -7.42 -8.70
N GLY A 165 10.72 -7.65 -9.96
CA GLY A 165 11.83 -8.48 -10.38
C GLY A 165 11.54 -9.98 -10.38
N TRP A 166 12.60 -10.75 -10.60
CA TRP A 166 12.57 -12.20 -10.50
C TRP A 166 12.58 -12.63 -9.04
N GLN A 167 11.60 -13.44 -8.65
CA GLN A 167 11.42 -13.94 -7.29
C GLN A 167 11.30 -15.46 -7.32
N SER A 168 11.82 -16.13 -6.27
CA SER A 168 11.54 -17.55 -6.08
C SER A 168 10.08 -17.73 -5.68
N ALA A 169 9.41 -18.69 -6.30
CA ALA A 169 8.03 -19.03 -6.01
C ALA A 169 7.80 -20.54 -6.17
N GLU A 170 6.92 -21.05 -5.32
CA GLU A 170 6.47 -22.43 -5.36
C GLU A 170 5.64 -22.70 -6.62
N ARG A 171 5.97 -23.79 -7.32
CA ARG A 171 5.16 -24.30 -8.42
C ARG A 171 3.89 -24.90 -7.85
N GLY A 172 2.75 -24.31 -8.18
CA GLY A 172 1.46 -24.74 -7.66
C GLY A 172 0.91 -26.03 -8.30
N TRP A 173 1.67 -26.78 -9.09
CA TRP A 173 1.16 -27.95 -9.83
C TRP A 173 1.94 -29.24 -9.58
N GLU A 174 2.85 -29.24 -8.62
CA GLU A 174 3.66 -30.39 -8.27
C GLU A 174 3.48 -30.67 -6.78
N ASP A 175 3.34 -31.95 -6.41
CA ASP A 175 3.04 -32.37 -5.04
C ASP A 175 4.15 -32.01 -4.03
N GLU A 176 5.38 -31.79 -4.51
CA GLU A 176 6.55 -31.47 -3.69
C GLU A 176 6.85 -29.97 -3.58
N GLY A 177 5.97 -29.08 -4.04
CA GLY A 177 6.13 -27.64 -3.85
C GLY A 177 7.46 -27.08 -4.38
N ARG A 178 8.00 -27.66 -5.45
CA ARG A 178 9.31 -27.26 -5.98
C ARG A 178 9.31 -25.79 -6.35
N GLU A 179 10.42 -25.12 -6.07
CA GLU A 179 10.56 -23.72 -6.43
C GLU A 179 10.95 -23.55 -7.92
N SER A 180 10.57 -22.40 -8.48
CA SER A 180 11.13 -21.84 -9.70
C SER A 180 11.06 -20.31 -9.62
N THR A 181 11.63 -19.63 -10.61
CA THR A 181 11.61 -18.17 -10.66
C THR A 181 10.40 -17.65 -11.43
N ILE A 182 9.68 -16.68 -10.86
CA ILE A 182 8.66 -15.90 -11.55
C ILE A 182 9.01 -14.42 -11.55
N ARG A 183 8.50 -13.67 -12.52
CA ARG A 183 8.49 -12.20 -12.45
C ARG A 183 7.30 -11.77 -11.60
N LEU A 184 7.55 -11.22 -10.42
CA LEU A 184 6.48 -10.79 -9.52
C LEU A 184 5.97 -9.41 -9.95
N LEU A 185 4.68 -9.34 -10.29
CA LEU A 185 4.03 -8.12 -10.77
C LEU A 185 2.80 -7.78 -9.92
N VAL A 186 2.54 -6.49 -9.75
CA VAL A 186 1.21 -5.98 -9.39
C VAL A 186 0.63 -5.29 -10.63
N HIS A 187 -0.57 -5.67 -11.06
CA HIS A 187 -1.19 -5.09 -12.25
C HIS A 187 -2.72 -5.10 -12.23
N ALA A 188 -3.32 -4.29 -13.09
CA ALA A 188 -4.76 -4.22 -13.27
C ALA A 188 -5.34 -5.50 -13.89
N THR A 189 -6.63 -5.68 -13.68
CA THR A 189 -7.40 -6.83 -14.16
C THR A 189 -8.29 -6.39 -15.32
N ASP A 190 -8.56 -7.28 -16.27
CA ASP A 190 -9.56 -7.03 -17.32
C ASP A 190 -10.94 -6.76 -16.68
N PRO A 191 -11.50 -5.54 -16.82
CA PRO A 191 -12.75 -5.17 -16.16
C PRO A 191 -13.95 -5.95 -16.70
N ASP A 192 -13.91 -6.32 -17.98
CA ASP A 192 -15.07 -6.92 -18.64
C ASP A 192 -15.19 -8.43 -18.33
N THR A 193 -14.08 -9.08 -17.97
CA THR A 193 -14.01 -10.56 -17.94
C THR A 193 -13.47 -11.14 -16.64
N LEU A 194 -12.64 -10.44 -15.86
CA LEU A 194 -11.95 -11.03 -14.72
C LEU A 194 -12.05 -10.22 -13.41
N GLU A 195 -12.50 -8.97 -13.40
CA GLU A 195 -12.63 -8.18 -12.16
C GLU A 195 -13.66 -8.75 -11.19
N GLN A 196 -14.78 -9.24 -11.70
CA GLN A 196 -15.80 -9.96 -10.94
C GLN A 196 -15.29 -11.30 -10.36
N ARG A 197 -14.07 -11.70 -10.74
CA ARG A 197 -13.42 -12.90 -10.20
C ARG A 197 -12.37 -12.60 -9.14
N LEU A 198 -12.10 -11.35 -8.81
CA LEU A 198 -11.21 -11.00 -7.71
C LEU A 198 -11.75 -11.50 -6.35
N GLY A 199 -10.86 -11.70 -5.38
CA GLY A 199 -11.19 -12.30 -4.08
C GLY A 199 -10.99 -13.83 -4.01
N ARG A 200 -10.29 -14.41 -4.99
CA ARG A 200 -9.91 -15.84 -5.04
C ARG A 200 -8.51 -16.00 -5.67
N PRO A 201 -7.77 -17.08 -5.35
CA PRO A 201 -6.55 -17.44 -6.07
C PRO A 201 -6.89 -17.68 -7.55
N ALA A 202 -6.45 -16.80 -8.44
CA ALA A 202 -6.84 -16.81 -9.85
C ALA A 202 -5.81 -16.13 -10.76
N SER A 203 -4.54 -16.18 -10.37
CA SER A 203 -3.42 -15.62 -11.14
C SER A 203 -2.34 -16.69 -11.38
N LYS A 204 -1.39 -16.40 -12.29
CA LYS A 204 -0.23 -17.27 -12.52
C LYS A 204 0.94 -17.00 -11.56
N GLY A 205 0.71 -16.29 -10.44
CA GLY A 205 1.72 -15.92 -9.46
C GLY A 205 1.87 -14.41 -9.23
N CYS A 206 1.26 -13.58 -10.08
CA CYS A 206 1.17 -12.12 -9.89
C CYS A 206 0.09 -11.71 -8.88
N VAL A 207 0.08 -10.44 -8.49
CA VAL A 207 -1.01 -9.81 -7.74
C VAL A 207 -1.88 -9.01 -8.68
N ARG A 208 -3.12 -9.46 -8.86
CA ARG A 208 -4.12 -8.80 -9.68
C ARG A 208 -5.01 -7.91 -8.82
N VAL A 209 -5.13 -6.64 -9.19
CA VAL A 209 -6.00 -5.66 -8.53
C VAL A 209 -7.10 -5.19 -9.51
N PRO A 210 -8.22 -4.62 -9.02
CA PRO A 210 -9.16 -3.90 -9.88
C PRO A 210 -8.49 -2.69 -10.54
N GLY A 211 -8.93 -2.34 -11.74
CA GLY A 211 -8.49 -1.16 -12.48
C GLY A 211 -8.58 0.13 -11.66
N PRO A 212 -9.69 0.43 -10.96
CA PRO A 212 -9.77 1.62 -10.10
C PRO A 212 -8.71 1.66 -9.01
N MET A 213 -8.37 0.52 -8.38
CA MET A 213 -7.28 0.44 -7.40
C MET A 213 -5.91 0.67 -8.08
N ASN A 214 -5.67 0.09 -9.27
CA ASN A 214 -4.46 0.37 -10.04
C ASN A 214 -4.30 1.88 -10.31
N VAL A 215 -5.36 2.53 -10.78
CA VAL A 215 -5.35 3.98 -11.01
C VAL A 215 -5.10 4.75 -9.71
N PHE A 216 -5.71 4.34 -8.59
CA PHE A 216 -5.49 4.98 -7.29
C PHE A 216 -4.01 4.90 -6.85
N LEU A 217 -3.41 3.70 -6.94
CA LEU A 217 -2.00 3.48 -6.59
C LEU A 217 -1.07 4.32 -7.48
N ASP A 218 -1.30 4.36 -8.79
CA ASP A 218 -0.50 5.13 -9.76
C ASP A 218 -0.68 6.64 -9.57
N ARG A 219 -1.93 7.13 -9.48
CA ARG A 219 -2.21 8.56 -9.34
C ARG A 219 -1.57 9.16 -8.08
N HIS A 220 -1.58 8.41 -6.97
CA HIS A 220 -1.03 8.89 -5.70
C HIS A 220 0.40 8.42 -5.43
N GLY A 221 1.03 7.68 -6.35
CA GLY A 221 2.41 7.22 -6.22
C GLY A 221 2.67 6.41 -4.97
N ILE A 222 1.72 5.55 -4.56
CA ILE A 222 1.73 4.85 -3.26
C ILE A 222 3.02 4.03 -3.07
N LEU A 223 3.51 3.42 -4.16
CA LEU A 223 4.71 2.58 -4.21
C LEU A 223 5.92 3.28 -4.85
N ASP A 224 5.81 4.55 -5.21
CA ASP A 224 6.73 5.17 -6.17
C ASP A 224 7.75 6.10 -5.50
N ALA A 225 8.08 5.91 -4.22
CA ALA A 225 9.02 6.77 -3.51
C ALA A 225 10.36 6.94 -4.24
N ASP A 226 10.90 5.86 -4.78
CA ASP A 226 12.18 5.87 -5.50
C ASP A 226 11.98 6.34 -6.96
N TYR A 227 10.85 5.98 -7.57
CA TYR A 227 10.48 6.37 -8.94
C TYR A 227 10.29 7.87 -9.13
N GLU A 228 9.65 8.54 -8.16
CA GLU A 228 9.47 9.99 -8.16
C GLU A 228 10.80 10.74 -8.08
N ALA A 229 11.82 10.14 -7.47
CA ALA A 229 13.17 10.70 -7.46
C ALA A 229 13.86 10.48 -8.82
N ALA A 230 13.79 9.25 -9.36
CA ALA A 230 14.41 8.89 -10.63
C ALA A 230 13.84 9.68 -11.82
N ALA A 231 12.52 9.90 -11.86
CA ALA A 231 11.84 10.63 -12.93
C ALA A 231 12.32 12.08 -13.10
N LYS A 232 12.88 12.70 -12.05
CA LYS A 232 13.45 14.06 -12.13
C LYS A 232 14.73 14.12 -12.97
N ALA A 233 15.44 13.00 -13.09
CA ALA A 233 16.74 12.93 -13.76
C ALA A 233 16.71 12.06 -15.03
N ASP A 234 15.76 11.13 -15.13
CA ASP A 234 15.67 10.18 -16.24
C ASP A 234 14.26 10.19 -16.88
N PRO A 235 14.13 10.72 -18.11
CA PRO A 235 12.85 10.79 -18.83
C PRO A 235 12.16 9.46 -19.05
N ARG A 236 12.88 8.33 -18.96
CA ARG A 236 12.29 6.99 -19.09
C ARG A 236 11.36 6.68 -17.94
N TYR A 237 11.71 7.08 -16.71
CA TYR A 237 10.84 6.89 -15.55
C TYR A 237 9.63 7.82 -15.63
N ASP A 238 9.85 9.09 -16.01
CA ASP A 238 8.80 10.09 -16.23
C ASP A 238 7.76 9.60 -17.26
N ALA A 239 8.21 9.00 -18.38
CA ALA A 239 7.34 8.46 -19.41
C ALA A 239 6.42 7.32 -18.94
N VAL A 240 6.81 6.59 -17.87
CA VAL A 240 5.98 5.55 -17.27
C VAL A 240 5.07 6.13 -16.19
N LEU A 241 5.30 7.34 -15.66
CA LEU A 241 4.41 7.99 -14.69
C LEU A 241 3.16 8.57 -15.38
N ARG A 242 2.06 8.68 -14.63
CA ARG A 242 0.80 9.25 -15.12
C ARG A 242 0.93 10.77 -15.19
N PRO A 243 0.47 11.44 -16.26
CA PRO A 243 0.53 12.90 -16.35
C PRO A 243 -0.34 13.63 -15.30
N ASP A 244 -1.45 13.02 -14.88
CA ASP A 244 -2.42 13.58 -13.94
C ASP A 244 -2.17 13.18 -12.48
N ARG A 245 -0.93 12.86 -12.12
CA ARG A 245 -0.56 12.40 -10.78
C ARG A 245 -0.66 13.51 -9.73
N THR A 246 -0.98 13.06 -8.52
CA THR A 246 -0.87 13.83 -7.27
C THR A 246 -0.14 12.96 -6.25
N PRO A 247 1.19 12.78 -6.40
CA PRO A 247 1.97 11.88 -5.56
C PRO A 247 1.90 12.29 -4.09
N THR A 248 1.73 11.31 -3.21
CA THR A 248 1.68 11.57 -1.77
C THR A 248 3.10 11.76 -1.20
N PRO A 249 3.31 12.70 -0.26
CA PRO A 249 4.56 12.76 0.51
C PRO A 249 4.77 11.52 1.39
N LEU A 250 3.74 10.70 1.59
CA LEU A 250 3.81 9.43 2.32
C LEU A 250 4.15 8.25 1.40
N ALA A 251 4.51 8.46 0.13
CA ALA A 251 4.90 7.37 -0.77
C ALA A 251 5.94 6.46 -0.10
N GLY A 252 5.74 5.16 -0.22
CA GLY A 252 6.72 4.14 0.16
C GLY A 252 7.23 3.41 -1.07
N ASN A 253 7.88 2.27 -0.84
CA ASN A 253 8.38 1.40 -1.90
C ASN A 253 8.21 -0.09 -1.56
N MET A 254 7.32 -0.44 -0.62
CA MET A 254 7.21 -1.81 -0.12
C MET A 254 5.88 -2.45 -0.52
N LEU A 255 5.99 -3.60 -1.19
CA LEU A 255 4.94 -4.61 -1.29
C LEU A 255 5.22 -5.72 -0.28
N VAL A 256 4.32 -5.88 0.68
CA VAL A 256 4.39 -6.94 1.69
C VAL A 256 3.36 -7.99 1.33
N ILE A 257 3.79 -9.22 1.07
CA ILE A 257 2.90 -10.35 0.81
C ILE A 257 2.96 -11.29 2.01
N VAL A 258 1.81 -11.53 2.63
CA VAL A 258 1.64 -12.42 3.77
C VAL A 258 0.75 -13.59 3.40
N ASP A 259 0.78 -14.62 4.24
CA ASP A 259 -0.15 -15.74 4.20
C ASP A 259 -0.67 -15.92 5.63
N SER A 260 -1.89 -15.44 5.90
CA SER A 260 -2.43 -15.48 7.27
C SER A 260 -2.78 -16.88 7.77
N ALA A 261 -2.86 -17.88 6.88
CA ALA A 261 -3.09 -19.27 7.30
C ALA A 261 -1.83 -19.88 7.96
N ALA A 262 -0.63 -19.48 7.52
CA ALA A 262 0.63 -20.03 8.02
C ALA A 262 0.84 -19.79 9.53
N GLY A 263 0.30 -18.69 10.09
CA GLY A 263 0.34 -18.40 11.52
C GLY A 263 -0.60 -19.29 12.36
N LEU A 264 -1.69 -19.78 11.78
CA LEU A 264 -2.62 -20.69 12.44
C LEU A 264 -2.07 -22.12 12.52
N VAL A 265 -1.32 -22.56 11.49
CA VAL A 265 -0.69 -23.89 11.45
C VAL A 265 0.45 -23.99 12.46
N ALA A 266 1.27 -22.93 12.63
CA ALA A 266 2.35 -22.91 13.61
C ALA A 266 1.86 -22.90 15.07
N ALA A 267 0.65 -22.38 15.33
CA ALA A 267 0.03 -22.41 16.66
C ALA A 267 -0.67 -23.74 17.00
N ALA A 268 -0.99 -24.55 15.98
CA ALA A 268 -1.69 -25.81 16.12
C ALA A 268 -0.76 -27.03 16.25
N GLN A 269 0.56 -26.86 16.10
CA GLN A 269 1.53 -27.92 16.38
C GLN A 269 1.96 -27.85 17.85
N PRO A 270 1.69 -28.88 18.68
CA PRO A 270 2.27 -28.96 20.01
C PRO A 270 3.80 -29.13 19.87
N ARG A 271 4.55 -28.36 20.67
CA ARG A 271 5.99 -28.56 20.85
C ARG A 271 6.30 -29.92 21.44
#